data_AF-A0A7I9V5B9-F1
#
_entry.id   AF-A0A7I9V5B9-F1
#
_cell.length_a   1.000
_cell.length_b   1.000
_cell.length_c   1.000
_cell.angle_alpha   90.00
_cell.angle_beta   90.00
_cell.angle_gamma   90.00
#
_symmetry.space_group_name_H-M   'P 1'
#
loop_
_entity.id
_entity.type
_entity.pdbx_description
1 polymer ?
#
loop_
_entity_poly.entity_id
_entity_poly.type
_entity_poly.pdbx_seq_one_letter_code
_entity_poly.pdbx_strand_id
1 'polypeptide(L)'
;MTATICDPWIERLITSGQLAPGARGLSREQAAEQYNGANALTESDHDFLYTPGQAAGAARDALAVIGLEVPADARILLTDGASGPRCWSYLVEPGQIEYACEQHRLTTGETINPTPILEALPWF
;
A
#
# COMPACT_ATOMS: atom_id res chain seq x y z
N MET A 1 5.18 31.33 15.94
CA MET A 1 4.29 30.18 15.67
C MET A 1 5.00 29.29 14.66
N THR A 2 5.48 28.13 15.08
CA THR A 2 6.07 27.13 14.18
C THR A 2 4.92 26.40 13.50
N ALA A 3 4.77 26.58 12.18
CA ALA A 3 3.84 25.77 11.42
C ALA A 3 4.42 24.36 11.34
N THR A 4 3.90 23.42 12.12
CA THR A 4 4.18 22.01 11.92
C THR A 4 3.64 21.66 10.54
N ILE A 5 4.52 21.35 9.60
CA ILE A 5 4.13 20.80 8.30
C ILE A 5 3.53 19.44 8.61
N CYS A 6 2.19 19.35 8.62
CA CYS A 6 1.49 18.09 8.81
C CYS A 6 1.59 17.26 7.53
N ASP A 7 1.88 15.96 7.69
CA ASP A 7 1.92 15.03 6.58
C ASP A 7 0.49 14.85 6.00
N PRO A 8 0.27 15.09 4.69
CA PRO A 8 -1.06 15.00 4.10
C PRO A 8 -1.71 13.62 4.19
N TRP A 9 -0.92 12.54 4.19
CA TRP A 9 -1.45 11.18 4.35
C TRP A 9 -1.97 10.98 5.78
N ILE A 10 -1.23 11.45 6.80
CA ILE A 10 -1.69 11.39 8.19
C ILE A 10 -2.95 12.23 8.39
N GLU A 11 -2.99 13.46 7.86
CA GLU A 11 -4.19 14.30 7.98
C GLU A 11 -5.40 13.69 7.29
N ARG A 12 -5.22 13.04 6.14
CA ARG A 12 -6.32 12.31 5.46
C ARG A 12 -6.87 11.20 6.36
N LEU A 13 -5.99 10.41 6.99
CA LEU A 13 -6.40 9.32 7.87
C LEU A 13 -7.10 9.83 9.14
N ILE A 14 -6.61 10.93 9.73
CA ILE A 14 -7.30 11.61 10.83
C ILE A 14 -8.68 12.09 10.40
N THR A 15 -8.79 12.70 9.23
CA THR A 15 -10.07 13.18 8.68
C THR A 15 -11.06 12.04 8.44
N SER A 16 -10.57 10.88 7.99
CA SER A 16 -11.38 9.67 7.82
C SER A 16 -11.74 8.94 9.12
N GLY A 17 -11.20 9.38 10.27
CA GLY A 17 -11.43 8.74 11.57
C GLY A 17 -10.62 7.47 11.82
N GLN A 18 -9.72 7.08 10.91
CA GLN A 18 -8.83 5.93 11.07
C GLN A 18 -7.71 6.21 12.08
N LEU A 19 -7.20 7.46 12.14
CA LEU A 19 -6.19 7.86 13.13
C LEU A 19 -6.73 8.93 14.08
N ALA A 20 -6.24 8.91 15.33
CA ALA A 20 -6.53 9.97 16.28
C ALA A 20 -5.70 11.24 15.96
N PRO A 21 -6.16 12.45 16.33
CA PRO A 21 -5.41 13.70 16.13
C PRO A 21 -4.00 13.72 16.73
N GLY A 22 -3.74 12.85 17.72
CA GLY A 22 -2.42 12.67 18.33
C GLY A 22 -1.38 12.00 17.42
N ALA A 23 -1.77 11.46 16.26
CA ALA A 23 -0.83 10.96 15.26
C ALA A 23 -0.04 12.08 14.54
N ARG A 24 -0.44 13.34 14.71
CA ARG A 24 0.30 14.49 14.18
C ARG A 24 1.70 14.55 14.76
N GLY A 25 2.70 14.54 13.89
CA GLY A 25 4.12 14.55 14.26
C GLY A 25 4.77 13.17 14.30
N LEU A 26 4.01 12.10 14.09
CA LEU A 26 4.56 10.77 13.79
C LEU A 26 5.03 10.71 12.33
N SER A 27 5.98 9.82 12.06
CA SER A 27 6.22 9.34 10.70
C SER A 27 5.04 8.49 10.21
N ARG A 28 4.92 8.28 8.89
CA ARG A 28 3.85 7.45 8.32
C ARG A 28 3.93 6.02 8.82
N GLU A 29 5.15 5.51 8.92
CA GLU A 29 5.47 4.16 9.39
C GLU A 29 5.05 3.98 10.84
N GLN A 30 5.40 4.92 11.72
CA GLN A 30 4.98 4.88 13.13
C GLN A 30 3.46 4.98 13.30
N ALA A 31 2.80 5.82 12.50
CA ALA A 31 1.34 5.94 12.55
C ALA A 31 0.64 4.66 12.09
N ALA A 32 1.14 4.02 11.02
CA ALA A 32 0.65 2.73 10.54
C ALA A 32 0.88 1.61 11.57
N GLU A 33 2.10 1.52 12.11
CA GLU A 33 2.46 0.54 13.13
C GLU A 33 1.61 0.68 14.40
N GLN A 34 1.39 1.91 14.87
CA GLN A 34 0.53 2.18 16.01
C GLN A 34 -0.92 1.74 15.74
N TYR A 35 -1.47 2.05 14.56
CA TYR A 35 -2.83 1.68 14.19
C TYR A 35 -2.99 0.16 14.08
N ASN A 36 -2.09 -0.50 13.35
CA ASN A 36 -2.13 -1.95 13.15
C ASN A 36 -1.94 -2.68 14.48
N GLY A 37 -0.98 -2.25 15.31
CA GLY A 37 -0.73 -2.82 16.63
C GLY A 37 -1.90 -2.63 17.61
N ALA A 38 -2.55 -1.46 17.60
CA ALA A 38 -3.70 -1.19 18.47
C ALA A 38 -4.93 -2.06 18.12
N ASN A 39 -5.07 -2.44 16.85
CA ASN A 39 -6.17 -3.27 16.35
C ASN A 39 -5.79 -4.75 16.16
N ALA A 40 -4.56 -5.13 16.52
CA ALA A 40 -3.98 -6.47 16.31
C ALA A 40 -4.09 -6.96 14.85
N LEU A 41 -3.91 -6.06 13.89
CA LEU A 41 -4.02 -6.34 12.46
C LEU A 41 -2.74 -6.96 11.91
N THR A 42 -2.92 -7.89 10.97
CA THR A 42 -1.90 -8.58 10.20
C THR A 42 -2.11 -8.31 8.71
N GLU A 43 -1.12 -8.63 7.86
CA GLU A 43 -1.19 -8.41 6.41
C GLU A 43 -2.30 -9.22 5.71
N SER A 44 -2.89 -10.20 6.40
CA SER A 44 -4.05 -10.97 5.95
C SER A 44 -5.39 -10.23 6.16
N ASP A 45 -5.41 -9.19 7.01
CA ASP A 45 -6.63 -8.48 7.39
C ASP A 45 -6.99 -7.38 6.38
N HIS A 46 -8.29 -7.19 6.15
CA HIS A 46 -8.79 -6.18 5.21
C HIS A 46 -8.51 -4.74 5.65
N ASP A 47 -8.47 -4.50 6.96
CA ASP A 47 -8.29 -3.17 7.53
C ASP A 47 -6.80 -2.83 7.78
N PHE A 48 -5.88 -3.72 7.39
CA PHE A 48 -4.45 -3.48 7.58
C PHE A 48 -4.01 -2.20 6.89
N LEU A 49 -3.33 -1.31 7.62
CA LEU A 49 -2.91 -0.03 7.10
C LEU A 49 -1.48 -0.12 6.54
N TYR A 50 -1.35 -0.08 5.22
CA TYR A 50 -0.06 0.14 4.56
C TYR A 50 0.26 1.63 4.40
N THR A 51 1.53 2.01 4.63
CA THR A 51 2.01 3.28 4.09
C THR A 51 2.12 3.19 2.57
N PRO A 52 2.06 4.32 1.83
CA PRO A 52 2.21 4.29 0.37
C PRO A 52 3.52 3.63 -0.11
N GLY A 53 4.60 3.76 0.68
CA GLY A 53 5.89 3.11 0.39
C GLY A 53 5.85 1.61 0.61
N GLN A 54 5.25 1.16 1.72
CA GLN A 54 5.08 -0.26 2.01
C GLN A 54 4.14 -0.93 1.00
N ALA A 55 3.03 -0.29 0.64
CA ALA A 55 2.11 -0.80 -0.38
C ALA A 55 2.80 -0.99 -1.74
N ALA A 56 3.63 -0.03 -2.15
CA ALA A 56 4.43 -0.17 -3.36
C ALA A 56 5.46 -1.32 -3.25
N GLY A 57 6.09 -1.52 -2.08
CA GLY A 57 6.94 -2.67 -1.81
C GLY A 57 6.19 -4.00 -1.96
N ALA A 58 5.11 -4.16 -1.20
CA ALA A 58 4.27 -5.36 -1.23
C ALA A 58 3.71 -5.67 -2.62
N ALA A 59 3.30 -4.63 -3.37
CA ALA A 59 2.88 -4.80 -4.76
C ALA A 59 4.00 -5.31 -5.67
N ARG A 60 5.24 -4.80 -5.54
CA ARG A 60 6.38 -5.33 -6.31
C ARG A 60 6.66 -6.79 -5.96
N ASP A 61 6.68 -7.10 -4.67
CA ASP A 61 6.99 -8.45 -4.19
C ASP A 61 5.92 -9.45 -4.65
N ALA A 62 4.64 -9.07 -4.58
CA ALA A 62 3.55 -9.87 -5.13
C ALA A 62 3.70 -10.05 -6.65
N LEU A 63 3.89 -8.97 -7.41
CA LEU A 63 4.02 -9.03 -8.87
C LEU A 63 5.22 -9.88 -9.32
N ALA A 64 6.31 -9.90 -8.55
CA ALA A 64 7.46 -10.76 -8.80
C ALA A 64 7.10 -12.26 -8.75
N VAL A 65 6.12 -12.67 -7.93
CA VAL A 65 5.64 -14.08 -7.86
C VAL A 65 5.11 -14.56 -9.20
N ILE A 66 4.47 -13.67 -9.97
CA ILE A 66 3.92 -13.99 -11.30
C ILE A 66 4.89 -13.66 -12.45
N GLY A 67 6.14 -13.36 -12.13
CA GLY A 67 7.19 -13.04 -13.09
C GLY A 67 7.10 -11.62 -13.68
N LEU A 68 6.33 -10.72 -13.05
CA LEU A 68 6.27 -9.31 -13.45
C LEU A 68 7.28 -8.49 -12.64
N GLU A 69 8.43 -8.20 -13.24
CA GLU A 69 9.46 -7.37 -12.61
C GLU A 69 9.16 -5.88 -12.79
N VAL A 70 8.84 -5.21 -11.69
CA VAL A 70 8.66 -3.75 -11.65
C VAL A 70 9.95 -3.10 -11.13
N PRO A 71 10.53 -2.12 -11.85
CA PRO A 71 11.72 -1.42 -11.37
C PRO A 71 11.52 -0.78 -9.99
N ALA A 72 12.54 -0.85 -9.13
CA ALA A 72 12.45 -0.33 -7.76
C ALA A 72 12.21 1.18 -7.71
N ASP A 73 12.74 1.92 -8.68
CA ASP A 73 12.60 3.36 -8.87
C ASP A 73 11.30 3.77 -9.59
N ALA A 74 10.60 2.82 -10.21
CA ALA A 74 9.34 3.10 -10.88
C ALA A 74 8.22 3.34 -9.86
N ARG A 75 7.43 4.38 -10.11
CA ARG A 75 6.21 4.63 -9.35
C ARG A 75 5.11 3.69 -9.83
N ILE A 76 4.59 2.86 -8.93
CA ILE A 76 3.43 2.00 -9.22
C ILE A 76 2.17 2.86 -9.20
N LEU A 77 1.36 2.75 -10.25
CA LEU A 77 0.05 3.37 -10.36
C LEU A 77 -0.97 2.33 -10.81
N LEU A 78 -2.16 2.39 -10.22
CA LEU A 78 -3.30 1.59 -10.65
C LEU A 78 -3.90 2.15 -11.94
N THR A 79 -4.34 1.28 -12.83
CA THR A 79 -5.05 1.64 -14.06
C THR A 79 -6.18 0.67 -14.35
N ASP A 80 -7.24 1.17 -14.98
CA ASP A 80 -8.31 0.39 -15.62
C ASP A 80 -8.06 0.15 -17.12
N GLY A 81 -6.92 0.63 -17.63
CA GLY A 81 -6.52 0.55 -19.03
C GLY A 81 -5.33 -0.38 -19.27
N ALA A 82 -4.42 0.05 -20.16
CA ALA A 82 -3.25 -0.75 -20.51
C ALA A 82 -2.20 -0.75 -19.39
N SER A 83 -1.92 -1.93 -18.85
CA SER A 83 -0.84 -2.16 -17.89
C SER A 83 0.54 -2.15 -18.57
N GLY A 84 1.59 -1.90 -17.78
CA GLY A 84 2.99 -1.98 -18.20
C GLY A 84 3.80 -0.70 -17.95
N PRO A 85 5.04 -0.67 -18.44
CA PRO A 85 5.95 0.46 -18.22
C PRO A 85 5.47 1.71 -18.98
N ARG A 86 5.45 2.83 -18.27
CA ARG A 86 5.11 4.15 -18.83
C ARG A 86 6.05 5.23 -18.29
N CYS A 87 7.05 5.59 -19.07
CA CYS A 87 8.10 6.55 -18.70
C CYS A 87 8.71 6.23 -17.32
N TRP A 88 8.31 6.97 -16.28
CA TRP A 88 8.77 6.86 -14.89
C TRP A 88 7.79 6.14 -13.95
N SER A 89 6.69 5.62 -14.48
CA SER A 89 5.68 4.86 -13.74
C SER A 89 5.49 3.47 -14.33
N TYR A 90 5.03 2.55 -13.51
CA TYR A 90 4.56 1.25 -13.94
C TYR A 90 3.06 1.17 -13.68
N LEU A 91 2.28 0.99 -14.74
CA LEU A 91 0.84 0.88 -14.64
C LEU A 91 0.47 -0.57 -14.35
N VAL A 92 -0.34 -0.78 -13.33
CA VAL A 92 -0.76 -2.11 -12.87
C VAL A 92 -2.28 -2.13 -12.81
N GLU A 93 -2.88 -3.17 -13.36
CA GLU A 93 -4.32 -3.38 -13.23
C GLU A 93 -4.61 -4.06 -11.89
N PRO A 94 -5.66 -3.67 -11.13
CA PRO A 94 -5.96 -4.25 -9.82
C PRO A 94 -5.99 -5.79 -9.81
N GLY A 95 -6.58 -6.41 -10.83
CA GLY A 95 -6.63 -7.85 -11.01
C GLY A 95 -5.26 -8.52 -11.13
N GLN A 96 -4.22 -7.82 -11.58
CA GLN A 96 -2.84 -8.35 -11.56
C GLN A 96 -2.30 -8.48 -10.13
N ILE A 97 -2.63 -7.53 -9.25
CA ILE A 97 -2.23 -7.58 -7.82
C ILE A 97 -3.02 -8.66 -7.11
N GLU A 98 -4.34 -8.73 -7.32
CA GLU A 98 -5.17 -9.79 -6.74
C GLU A 98 -4.71 -11.18 -7.17
N TYR A 99 -4.44 -11.37 -8.47
CA TYR A 99 -3.90 -12.62 -9.00
C TYR A 99 -2.52 -12.94 -8.41
N ALA A 100 -1.65 -11.94 -8.28
CA ALA A 100 -0.32 -12.11 -7.69
C ALA A 100 -0.38 -12.52 -6.21
N CYS A 101 -1.23 -11.87 -5.41
CA CYS A 101 -1.46 -12.24 -4.00
C CYS A 101 -2.01 -13.66 -3.89
N GLU A 102 -2.90 -14.06 -4.80
CA GLU A 102 -3.43 -15.44 -4.84
C GLU A 102 -2.32 -16.45 -5.19
N GLN A 103 -1.47 -16.17 -6.18
CA GLN A 103 -0.34 -17.04 -6.50
C GLN A 103 0.69 -17.11 -5.36
N HIS A 104 0.90 -16.01 -4.64
CA HIS A 104 1.73 -16.00 -3.44
C HIS A 104 1.18 -16.99 -2.40
N ARG A 105 -0.12 -16.89 -2.08
CA ARG A 105 -0.79 -17.80 -1.14
C ARG A 105 -0.67 -19.26 -1.55
N LEU A 106 -0.85 -19.56 -2.83
CA LEU A 106 -0.73 -20.94 -3.33
C LEU A 106 0.71 -21.48 -3.26
N THR A 107 1.71 -20.60 -3.34
CA THR A 107 3.13 -20.98 -3.34
C THR A 107 3.73 -21.08 -1.95
N THR A 108 3.45 -20.12 -1.07
CA THR A 108 4.04 -20.01 0.28
C THR A 108 3.11 -20.50 1.39
N GLY A 109 1.80 -20.54 1.14
CA GLY A 109 0.78 -20.76 2.17
C GLY A 109 0.43 -19.49 2.97
N GLU A 110 1.13 -18.38 2.76
CA GLU A 110 0.91 -17.12 3.48
C GLU A 110 -0.15 -16.28 2.77
N THR A 111 -1.06 -15.66 3.53
CA THR A 111 -2.14 -14.85 2.96
C THR A 111 -1.82 -13.37 3.06
N ILE A 112 -1.69 -12.71 1.91
CA ILE A 112 -1.58 -11.26 1.80
C ILE A 112 -2.91 -10.74 1.24
N ASN A 113 -3.55 -9.82 1.96
CA ASN A 113 -4.80 -9.23 1.50
C ASN A 113 -4.52 -8.15 0.45
N PRO A 114 -5.06 -8.26 -0.78
CA PRO A 114 -4.82 -7.26 -1.82
C PRO A 114 -5.53 -5.93 -1.54
N THR A 115 -6.65 -5.93 -0.79
CA THR A 115 -7.46 -4.73 -0.57
C THR A 115 -6.67 -3.58 0.05
N PRO A 116 -5.96 -3.76 1.19
CA PRO A 116 -5.05 -2.75 1.73
C PRO A 116 -4.03 -2.16 0.75
N ILE A 117 -3.49 -3.00 -0.15
CA ILE A 117 -2.49 -2.57 -1.15
C ILE A 117 -3.17 -1.67 -2.18
N LEU A 118 -4.33 -2.10 -2.70
CA LEU A 118 -5.10 -1.36 -3.70
C LEU A 118 -5.59 -0.01 -3.19
N GLU A 119 -6.00 0.09 -1.91
CA GLU A 119 -6.43 1.36 -1.31
C GLU A 119 -5.28 2.34 -1.06
N ALA A 120 -4.07 1.82 -0.82
CA ALA A 120 -2.89 2.63 -0.56
C ALA A 120 -2.19 3.11 -1.85
N LEU A 121 -2.35 2.40 -2.97
CA LEU A 121 -1.72 2.75 -4.24
C LEU A 121 -2.44 3.91 -4.95
N PRO A 122 -1.72 4.81 -5.64
CA PRO A 122 -2.34 5.88 -6.40
C PRO A 122 -2.90 5.38 -7.74
N TRP A 123 -3.98 5.99 -8.21
CA TRP A 123 -4.53 5.78 -9.56
C TRP A 123 -3.88 6.70 -10.60
N PHE A 124 -3.74 6.22 -11.83
CA PHE A 124 -3.29 6.98 -13.00
C PHE A 124 -4.42 7.81 -13.62
#